data_AF-A0A162IBJ7-F1
#
_entry.id   AF-A0A162IBJ7-F1
#
_cell.length_a   1.000
_cell.length_b   1.000
_cell.length_c   1.000
_cell.angle_alpha   90.00
_cell.angle_beta   90.00
_cell.angle_gamma   90.00
#
_symmetry.space_group_name_H-M   'P 1'
#
loop_
_entity.id
_entity.type
_entity.pdbx_description
1 polymer ?
#
loop_
_entity_poly.entity_id
_entity_poly.type
_entity_poly.pdbx_seq_one_letter_code
_entity_poly.pdbx_strand_id
1 'polypeptide(L)' 'MTQTKARVLVVGTGGVGTMAAYALQTGGKADVTAVLRSNYEAVAKNGIDIDSVEHGSDIKGWRIANVKSNIQRQP' A
#
# COMPACT_ATOMS: atom_id res chain seq x y z
N MET A 1 -18.61 -0.36 18.88
CA MET A 1 -18.15 0.98 18.46
C MET A 1 -17.28 0.81 17.22
N THR A 2 -17.65 1.41 16.08
CA THR A 2 -16.81 1.38 14.87
C THR A 2 -15.61 2.31 15.09
N GLN A 3 -14.44 1.73 15.29
CA GLN A 3 -13.20 2.50 15.46
C GLN A 3 -12.85 3.19 14.13
N THR A 4 -12.69 4.51 14.14
CA THR A 4 -12.33 5.28 12.94
C THR A 4 -10.97 4.85 12.43
N LYS A 5 -10.88 4.44 11.16
CA LYS A 5 -9.61 4.05 10.54
C LYS A 5 -8.69 5.27 10.40
N ALA A 6 -7.40 5.08 10.68
CA ALA A 6 -6.39 6.11 10.41
C ALA A 6 -6.20 6.27 8.90
N ARG A 7 -6.19 7.51 8.40
CA ARG A 7 -5.88 7.80 6.99
C ARG A 7 -4.37 7.97 6.85
N VAL A 8 -3.73 7.06 6.12
CA VAL A 8 -2.27 7.03 5.99
C VAL A 8 -1.86 7.22 4.54
N LEU A 9 -0.97 8.19 4.29
CA LEU A 9 -0.33 8.40 3.00
C LEU A 9 1.08 7.84 3.03
N VAL A 10 1.34 6.82 2.22
CA VAL A 10 2.67 6.22 2.03
C VAL A 10 3.28 6.80 0.75
N VAL A 11 4.42 7.46 0.87
CA VAL A 11 5.14 8.03 -0.29
C VAL A 11 6.25 7.06 -0.71
N GLY A 12 6.03 6.37 -1.82
CA GLY A 12 6.91 5.33 -2.34
C GLY A 12 6.65 3.94 -1.73
N THR A 13 6.64 2.92 -2.58
CA THR A 13 6.50 1.50 -2.19
C THR A 13 7.74 0.71 -2.65
N GLY A 14 8.91 1.13 -2.16
CA GLY A 14 10.07 0.22 -2.09
C GLY A 14 9.84 -0.83 -1.01
N GLY A 15 10.82 -1.68 -0.69
CA GLY A 15 10.64 -2.79 0.26
C GLY A 15 9.99 -2.38 1.60
N VAL A 16 10.51 -1.32 2.23
CA VAL A 16 9.96 -0.82 3.51
C VAL A 16 8.54 -0.24 3.35
N GLY A 17 8.32 0.59 2.32
CA GLY A 17 7.02 1.21 2.07
C GLY A 17 5.94 0.17 1.75
N THR A 18 6.30 -0.87 1.00
CA THR A 18 5.44 -2.01 0.71
C THR A 18 5.03 -2.74 1.99
N MET A 19 5.98 -3.12 2.85
CA MET A 19 5.67 -3.84 4.08
C MET A 19 4.88 -2.99 5.07
N ALA A 20 5.19 -1.69 5.16
CA ALA A 20 4.41 -0.76 5.98
C ALA A 20 2.95 -0.66 5.50
N ALA A 21 2.75 -0.46 4.19
CA ALA A 21 1.42 -0.43 3.60
C ALA A 21 0.67 -1.76 3.79
N TYR A 22 1.38 -2.88 3.64
CA TYR A 22 0.84 -4.23 3.83
C TYR A 22 0.37 -4.45 5.26
N ALA A 23 1.20 -4.17 6.26
CA ALA A 23 0.86 -4.33 7.67
C ALA A 23 -0.32 -3.41 8.08
N LEU A 24 -0.32 -2.16 7.61
CA LEU A 24 -1.39 -1.20 7.88
C LEU A 24 -2.73 -1.64 7.28
N GLN A 25 -2.71 -2.15 6.05
CA GLN A 25 -3.92 -2.59 5.36
C GLN A 25 -4.45 -3.92 5.91
N THR A 26 -3.58 -4.90 6.15
CA THR A 26 -3.96 -6.21 6.72
C THR A 26 -4.40 -6.10 8.18
N GLY A 27 -3.81 -5.19 8.94
CA GLY A 27 -4.23 -4.89 10.31
C GLY A 27 -5.62 -4.26 10.42
N GLY A 28 -6.22 -3.82 9.30
CA GLY A 28 -7.61 -3.35 9.22
C GLY A 28 -7.91 -2.01 9.93
N LYS A 29 -6.91 -1.38 10.55
CA LYS A 29 -7.04 -0.13 11.32
C LYS A 29 -6.69 1.13 10.53
N ALA A 30 -6.21 0.98 9.31
CA ALA A 30 -5.83 2.09 8.44
C ALA A 30 -6.50 2.00 7.06
N ASP A 31 -6.79 3.17 6.51
CA ASP A 31 -7.08 3.38 5.09
C ASP A 31 -5.81 3.94 4.44
N VAL A 32 -5.18 3.12 3.60
CA VAL A 32 -3.83 3.37 3.06
C VAL A 32 -3.95 3.89 1.64
N THR A 33 -3.31 5.04 1.40
CA THR A 33 -3.04 5.56 0.06
C THR A 33 -1.55 5.55 -0.21
N ALA A 34 -1.12 4.90 -1.28
CA ALA A 34 0.26 4.93 -1.73
C ALA A 34 0.44 5.87 -2.92
N VAL A 35 1.48 6.70 -2.87
CA VAL A 35 1.89 7.56 -3.97
C VAL A 35 3.16 7.01 -4.59
N LEU A 36 3.10 6.74 -5.89
CA LEU A 36 4.14 6.09 -6.66
C LEU A 36 4.46 6.95 -7.87
N ARG A 37 5.75 7.22 -8.14
CA ARG A 37 6.14 7.91 -9.38
C ARG A 37 6.64 6.93 -10.43
N SER A 38 7.75 6.27 -10.16
CA SER A 38 8.48 5.47 -11.16
C SER A 38 7.79 4.16 -11.53
N ASN A 39 7.09 3.52 -10.58
CA ASN A 39 6.50 2.19 -10.74
C ASN A 39 4.97 2.18 -10.62
N TYR A 40 4.33 3.35 -10.72
CA TYR A 40 2.87 3.48 -10.57
C TYR A 40 2.09 2.52 -11.48
N GLU A 41 2.41 2.50 -12.78
CA GLU A 41 1.67 1.68 -13.75
C GLU A 41 1.82 0.19 -13.47
N ALA A 42 3.03 -0.26 -13.17
CA ALA A 42 3.31 -1.65 -12.83
C ALA A 42 2.54 -2.09 -11.57
N VAL A 43 2.57 -1.28 -10.51
CA VAL A 43 1.87 -1.58 -9.25
C VAL A 43 0.36 -1.52 -9.43
N ALA A 44 -0.17 -0.54 -10.16
CA ALA A 44 -1.61 -0.42 -10.41
C ALA A 44 -2.14 -1.61 -11.22
N LYS A 45 -1.40 -2.05 -12.24
CA LYS A 45 -1.80 -3.15 -13.14
C LYS A 45 -1.58 -4.53 -12.56
N ASN A 46 -0.47 -4.75 -11.86
CA ASN A 46 -0.05 -6.10 -11.45
C ASN A 46 -0.16 -6.32 -9.94
N GLY A 47 -0.28 -5.26 -9.14
CA GLY A 47 -0.11 -5.34 -7.70
C GLY A 47 1.36 -5.47 -7.31
N ILE A 48 1.62 -5.95 -6.09
CA ILE A 48 2.95 -6.18 -5.55
C ILE A 48 3.03 -7.63 -5.06
N ASP A 49 4.07 -8.33 -5.50
CA ASP A 49 4.43 -9.63 -4.95
C ASP A 49 5.26 -9.42 -3.69
N ILE A 50 4.90 -10.12 -2.62
CA ILE A 50 5.64 -10.12 -1.36
C ILE A 50 6.10 -11.56 -1.10
N ASP A 51 7.42 -11.71 -1.03
CA ASP A 51 8.06 -12.95 -0.59
C ASP A 51 8.71 -12.67 0.78
N SER A 52 8.12 -13.23 1.84
CA SER A 52 8.53 -12.97 3.21
C SER A 52 8.52 -14.26 4.02
N VAL A 53 9.57 -14.49 4.79
CA VAL A 53 9.63 -15.61 5.74
C VAL A 53 8.53 -15.51 6.80
N GLU A 54 8.19 -14.29 7.24
CA GLU A 54 7.22 -14.05 8.31
C GLU A 54 5.77 -13.98 7.79
N HIS A 55 5.55 -13.35 6.63
CA HIS A 55 4.20 -13.16 6.08
C HIS A 55 3.79 -14.21 5.03
N GLY A 56 4.70 -15.10 4.65
CA GLY A 56 4.52 -16.11 3.60
C GLY A 56 5.14 -15.67 2.26
N SER A 57 5.49 -16.67 1.44
CA SER A 57 6.08 -16.49 0.11
C SER A 57 5.04 -16.33 -1.01
N ASP A 58 3.76 -16.57 -0.70
CA ASP A 58 2.72 -16.78 -1.70
C ASP A 58 1.79 -15.56 -1.88
N ILE A 59 2.20 -14.39 -1.37
CA ILE A 59 1.45 -13.16 -1.55
C ILE A 59 1.75 -12.61 -2.94
N LYS A 60 0.90 -12.96 -3.90
CA LYS A 60 1.02 -12.55 -5.32
C LYS A 60 0.00 -11.49 -5.70
N GLY A 61 0.47 -10.46 -6.39
CA GLY A 61 -0.37 -9.38 -6.92
C GLY A 61 -1.17 -8.64 -5.86
N TRP A 62 -0.64 -8.49 -4.64
CA TRP A 62 -1.32 -7.78 -3.57
C TRP A 62 -1.55 -6.31 -3.96
N ARG A 63 -2.77 -5.83 -3.74
CA ARG A 63 -3.20 -4.48 -4.11
C ARG A 63 -3.38 -3.58 -2.91
N ILE A 64 -2.72 -2.45 -2.96
CA ILE A 64 -2.96 -1.34 -2.04
C ILE A 64 -4.32 -0.74 -2.38
N ALA A 65 -5.13 -0.44 -1.35
CA ALA A 65 -6.50 0.05 -1.51
C ALA A 65 -6.59 1.29 -2.42
N ASN A 66 -5.67 2.24 -2.26
CA ASN A 66 -5.61 3.46 -3.05
C ASN A 66 -4.19 3.70 -3.56
N VAL A 67 -4.01 3.81 -4.88
CA VAL A 67 -2.71 4.08 -5.52
C VAL A 67 -2.83 5.33 -6.39
N LYS A 68 -1.92 6.29 -6.21
CA LYS A 68 -1.88 7.58 -6.92
C LYS A 68 -0.50 7.83 -7.53
N SER A 69 -0.45 8.52 -8.67
CA SER A 69 0.81 8.86 -9.34
C SER A 69 1.44 10.17 -8.83
N ASN A 70 0.66 11.00 -8.15
CA ASN A 70 1.08 12.28 -7.60
C ASN A 70 0.27 12.65 -6.34
N ILE A 71 0.77 13.63 -5.59
CA ILE A 71 0.08 14.23 -4.45
C ILE A 71 -0.66 15.46 -4.98
N GLN A 72 -2.00 15.43 -4.89
CA GLN A 72 -2.82 16.61 -5.16
C GLN A 72 -3.19 17.28 -3.84
N ARG A 73 -2.99 18.60 -3.76
CA ARG A 73 -3.46 19.38 -2.63
C ARG A 73 -4.98 19.46 -2.72
N GLN A 74 -5.67 19.10 -1.64
CA GLN A 74 -7.10 19.35 -1.54
C GLN A 74 -7.31 20.87 -1.38
N PRO A 75 -8.34 21.45 -2.03
CA PRO A 75 -8.67 22.86 -1.91
C PRO A 75 -9.09 23.25 -0.49
#